data_AF-A0A7J2HU20-F1
#
_entry.id   AF-A0A7J2HU20-F1
#
_cell.length_a   1.000
_cell.length_b   1.000
_cell.length_c   1.000
_cell.angle_alpha   90.00
_cell.angle_beta   90.00
_cell.angle_gamma   90.00
#
_symmetry.space_group_name_H-M   'P 1'
#
loop_
_entity.id
_entity.type
_entity.pdbx_description
1 polymer ?
#
loop_
_entity_poly.entity_id
_entity_poly.type
_entity_poly.pdbx_seq_one_letter_code
_entity_poly.pdbx_strand_id
1 'polypeptide(L)' 'GAGRTRSRAEAKRRLTASQVLSSLSRKGIYIRSDSMETVVEEADEAYKNVDIVAEVSHQAGIGTKVARLIPLGVVKG' A
#
# COMPACT_ATOMS: atom_id res chain seq x y z
N GLY A 1 -11.21 3.97 -0.39
CA GLY A 1 -9.86 3.62 0.11
C GLY A 1 -9.84 2.19 0.62
N ALA A 2 -8.66 1.56 0.72
CA ALA A 2 -8.54 0.14 1.06
C ALA A 2 -8.86 -0.20 2.53
N GLY A 3 -8.66 0.75 3.45
CA GLY A 3 -8.94 0.59 4.87
C GLY A 3 -7.92 -0.31 5.57
N ARG A 4 -7.77 -0.10 6.89
CA ARG A 4 -6.77 -0.82 7.67
C ARG A 4 -7.18 -2.29 7.92
N THR A 5 -6.22 -3.22 7.88
CA THR A 5 -6.42 -4.60 8.38
C THR A 5 -5.74 -4.83 9.71
N ARG A 6 -4.76 -3.99 10.06
CA ARG A 6 -3.89 -4.20 11.22
C ARG A 6 -3.55 -2.88 11.90
N SER A 7 -3.13 -3.00 13.16
CA SER A 7 -2.66 -1.85 13.92
C SER A 7 -1.23 -1.48 13.52
N ARG A 8 -0.88 -0.20 13.61
CA ARG A 8 0.49 0.30 13.36
C ARG A 8 1.54 -0.39 14.24
N ALA A 9 1.17 -0.76 15.46
CA ALA A 9 2.07 -1.45 16.38
C ALA A 9 2.34 -2.90 15.95
N GLU A 10 1.37 -3.57 15.33
CA GLU A 10 1.56 -4.91 14.75
C GLU A 10 2.46 -4.85 13.51
N ALA A 11 2.32 -3.82 12.68
CA ALA A 11 3.19 -3.53 11.53
C ALA A 11 4.67 -3.59 11.88
N LYS A 12 5.04 -2.77 12.86
CA LYS A 12 6.44 -2.57 13.26
C LYS A 12 7.05 -3.83 13.84
N ARG A 13 6.24 -4.73 14.41
CA ARG A 13 6.70 -6.01 14.97
C ARG A 13 6.95 -7.08 13.91
N ARG A 14 6.23 -7.02 12.78
CA ARG A 14 6.28 -8.06 11.75
C ARG A 14 7.11 -7.69 10.53
N LEU A 15 7.17 -6.42 10.19
CA LEU A 15 7.86 -5.94 9.00
C LEU A 15 9.04 -5.07 9.39
N THR A 16 10.19 -5.40 8.83
CA THR A 16 11.36 -4.52 8.87
C THR A 16 11.37 -3.63 7.64
N ALA A 17 11.97 -2.45 7.77
CA ALA A 17 12.04 -1.48 6.68
C ALA A 17 12.76 -2.05 5.43
N SER A 18 13.78 -2.87 5.63
CA SER A 18 14.49 -3.59 4.55
C SER A 18 13.57 -4.51 3.75
N GLN A 19 12.70 -5.28 4.42
CA GLN A 19 11.75 -6.18 3.75
C GLN A 19 10.76 -5.39 2.89
N VAL A 20 10.30 -4.24 3.37
CA VAL A 20 9.39 -3.36 2.64
C VAL A 20 10.07 -2.79 1.39
N LEU A 21 11.27 -2.23 1.55
CA LEU A 21 12.06 -1.68 0.45
C LEU A 21 12.35 -2.73 -0.62
N SER A 22 12.77 -3.93 -0.19
CA SER A 22 13.06 -5.05 -1.08
C SER A 22 11.80 -5.50 -1.85
N SER A 23 10.64 -5.51 -1.20
CA SER A 23 9.36 -5.84 -1.83
C SER A 23 8.94 -4.81 -2.88
N LEU A 24 9.09 -3.52 -2.59
CA LEU A 24 8.77 -2.44 -3.53
C LEU A 24 9.75 -2.40 -4.70
N SER A 25 11.05 -2.56 -4.43
CA SER A 25 12.09 -2.62 -5.46
C SER A 25 11.89 -3.79 -6.42
N ARG A 26 11.53 -4.98 -5.93
CA ARG A 26 11.15 -6.13 -6.80
C ARG A 26 9.96 -5.85 -7.70
N LYS A 27 9.07 -4.94 -7.31
CA LYS A 27 7.91 -4.51 -8.11
C LYS A 27 8.25 -3.35 -9.06
N GLY A 28 9.49 -2.90 -9.10
CA GLY A 28 9.92 -1.74 -9.88
C GLY A 28 9.44 -0.40 -9.30
N ILE A 29 9.09 -0.37 -8.01
CA ILE A 29 8.58 0.83 -7.33
C ILE A 29 9.73 1.47 -6.55
N TYR A 30 10.11 2.68 -6.95
CA TYR A 30 11.06 3.49 -6.20
C TYR A 30 10.38 4.15 -5.01
N ILE A 31 11.03 4.20 -3.85
CA ILE A 31 10.49 4.88 -2.66
C ILE A 31 11.53 5.77 -2.00
N ARG A 32 11.09 6.96 -1.60
CA ARG A 32 11.87 7.92 -0.80
C ARG A 32 11.03 8.38 0.38
N SER A 33 11.59 8.34 1.58
CA SER A 33 10.92 8.79 2.81
C SER A 33 11.84 9.62 3.68
N ASP A 34 11.24 10.46 4.51
CA ASP A 34 11.86 11.16 5.65
C ASP A 34 12.37 10.18 6.74
N SER A 35 11.61 9.13 7.02
CA SER A 35 11.91 8.13 8.04
C SER A 35 11.52 6.73 7.59
N MET A 36 12.35 5.75 7.96
CA MET A 36 12.07 4.35 7.65
C MET A 36 10.92 3.79 8.50
N GLU A 37 10.60 4.41 9.64
CA GLU A 37 9.46 4.03 10.46
C GLU A 37 8.13 4.36 9.76
N THR A 38 8.04 5.55 9.15
CA THR A 38 6.89 5.95 8.33
C THR A 38 6.65 4.95 7.21
N VAL A 39 7.72 4.49 6.55
CA VAL A 39 7.64 3.46 5.50
C VAL A 39 7.04 2.16 6.04
N VAL A 40 7.44 1.70 7.22
CA VAL A 40 6.95 0.45 7.82
C VAL A 40 5.51 0.57 8.33
N GLU A 41 5.12 1.70 8.92
CA GLU A 41 3.74 1.93 9.38
C GLU A 41 2.73 1.92 8.22
N GLU A 42 3.16 2.41 7.07
CA GLU A 42 2.39 2.44 5.82
C GLU A 42 2.51 1.12 5.03
N ALA A 43 3.54 0.32 5.30
CA ALA A 43 3.77 -0.96 4.64
C ALA A 43 2.81 -2.07 5.07
N ASP A 44 2.21 -1.93 6.26
CA ASP A 44 1.43 -2.99 6.90
C ASP A 44 0.17 -3.41 6.12
N GLU A 45 -0.19 -2.62 5.12
CA GLU A 45 -1.51 -2.60 4.51
C GLU A 45 -1.53 -2.36 3.02
N ALA A 46 -0.35 -2.19 2.41
CA ALA A 46 -0.20 -1.61 1.08
C ALA A 46 -1.01 -2.35 -0.01
N TYR A 47 -1.48 -3.57 0.26
CA TYR A 47 -2.43 -4.28 -0.58
C TYR A 47 -3.44 -5.10 0.21
N LYS A 48 -4.26 -4.50 1.08
CA LYS A 48 -5.66 -4.97 1.04
C LYS A 48 -6.05 -4.82 -0.41
N ASN A 49 -6.45 -5.91 -1.09
CA ASN A 49 -6.54 -5.91 -2.53
C ASN A 49 -7.53 -4.81 -2.95
N VAL A 50 -6.99 -3.65 -3.34
CA VAL A 50 -7.78 -2.46 -3.65
C VAL A 50 -8.62 -2.72 -4.90
N ASP A 51 -8.19 -3.69 -5.71
CA ASP A 51 -8.96 -4.18 -6.84
C ASP A 51 -10.28 -4.82 -6.37
N ILE A 52 -10.32 -5.47 -5.19
CA ILE A 52 -11.57 -6.01 -4.60
C ILE A 52 -12.48 -4.88 -4.16
N VAL A 53 -11.96 -3.85 -3.48
CA VAL A 53 -12.78 -2.70 -3.05
C VAL A 53 -13.36 -1.98 -4.27
N ALA A 54 -12.53 -1.75 -5.29
CA ALA A 54 -12.96 -1.15 -6.55
C ALA A 54 -13.96 -2.04 -7.31
N GLU A 55 -13.80 -3.36 -7.28
CA GLU A 55 -14.76 -4.31 -7.88
C GLU A 55 -16.11 -4.24 -7.18
N VAL A 56 -16.14 -4.32 -5.86
CA VAL A 56 -17.40 -4.27 -5.09
C VAL A 56 -18.13 -2.95 -5.32
N SER A 57 -17.42 -1.81 -5.31
CA SER A 57 -18.04 -0.51 -5.60
C SER A 57 -18.61 -0.43 -7.02
N HIS A 58 -17.98 -1.09 -7.99
CA HIS A 58 -18.48 -1.17 -9.36
C HIS A 58 -19.72 -2.05 -9.50
N GLN A 59 -19.68 -3.25 -8.93
CA GLN A 59 -20.82 -4.15 -8.94
C GLN A 59 -22.03 -3.59 -8.19
N ALA A 60 -21.80 -2.81 -7.12
CA ALA A 60 -22.85 -2.13 -6.38
C ALA A 60 -23.40 -0.88 -7.09
N GLY A 61 -22.83 -0.47 -8.23
CA GLY A 61 -23.28 0.70 -8.99
C GLY A 61 -22.94 2.06 -8.35
N ILE A 62 -22.10 2.07 -7.31
CA ILE A 62 -21.72 3.28 -6.56
C ILE A 62 -20.36 3.87 -7.00
N GLY A 63 -19.69 3.25 -7.97
CA GLY A 63 -18.49 3.79 -8.59
C GLY A 63 -18.18 3.07 -9.90
N THR A 64 -17.85 3.80 -10.97
CA THR A 64 -17.55 3.16 -12.26
C THR A 64 -16.04 2.92 -12.39
N LYS A 65 -15.63 1.70 -12.74
CA LYS A 65 -14.24 1.42 -13.10
C LYS A 65 -13.90 2.12 -14.41
N VAL A 66 -12.81 2.89 -14.41
CA VAL A 66 -12.35 3.64 -15.58
C VAL A 66 -10.93 3.23 -15.97
N ALA A 67 -10.00 3.32 -15.02
CA ALA A 67 -8.61 2.97 -15.25
C ALA A 67 -7.96 2.45 -13.96
N ARG A 68 -6.87 1.68 -14.14
CA ARG A 68 -6.02 1.22 -13.05
C ARG A 68 -4.61 1.72 -13.27
N LEU A 69 -4.05 2.38 -12.25
CA LEU A 69 -2.70 2.93 -12.30
C LEU A 69 -1.74 2.03 -11.53
N ILE A 70 -0.50 1.95 -12.02
CA ILE A 70 0.59 1.23 -11.36
C ILE A 70 1.63 2.27 -10.95
N PRO A 71 2.00 2.35 -9.65
CA PRO A 71 2.99 3.31 -9.21
C PRO A 71 4.38 2.94 -9.71
N LEU A 72 5.15 3.94 -10.13
CA LEU A 72 6.58 3.82 -10.45
C LEU A 72 7.47 4.39 -9.33
N GLY A 73 6.95 5.39 -8.61
CA GLY A 73 7.65 6.07 -7.54
C GLY A 73 6.70 6.53 -6.45
N VAL A 74 7.15 6.47 -5.20
CA VAL A 74 6.42 6.93 -4.01
C VAL A 74 7.34 7.81 -3.18
N VAL A 75 6.91 9.04 -2.91
CA VAL A 75 7.60 9.94 -1.98
C VAL A 75 6.71 10.11 -0.75
N LYS A 76 7.26 9.84 0.42
CA LYS A 76 6.61 10.02 1.73
C LYS A 76 7.44 10.98 2.57
N GLY A 77 6.77 11.67 3.48
CA GLY A 77 7.35 12.59 4.45
C GLY A 77 6.46 12.68 5.67
#